data_AF-A0A8T1M7P0-F1
#
_entry.id   AF-A0A8T1M7P0-F1
#
_cell.length_a   1.000
_cell.length_b   1.000
_cell.length_c   1.000
_cell.angle_alpha   90.00
_cell.angle_beta   90.00
_cell.angle_gamma   90.00
#
_symmetry.space_group_name_H-M   'P 1'
#
loop_
_entity.id
_entity.type
_entity.pdbx_description
1 polymer ?
#
loop_
_entity_poly.entity_id
_entity_poly.type
_entity_poly.pdbx_seq_one_letter_code
_entity_poly.pdbx_strand_id
1 'polypeptide(L)'
;MSKDLIFAQSSFSISLVAYSLGYFIADSVHMCWWSLERSTFELLVHHFAVMTCFSSALVSGTYIGYAVVALLVEINSIFLHMRRLLKCLEFSKDSLLSQFVNYANLGTFIVFRFLVLCWMTRWLVLNRDQISLPYYCLGTTCLALIMFMNIVLFMRLVQSDVLSRDSAVGAATLVASTHVTTNSSSAFKRKTVHQSHDSQSVSLCASD
;
A
#
# COMPACT_ATOMS: atom_id res chain seq x y z
N MET A 1 -4.66 -15.36 30.24
CA MET A 1 -5.09 -14.24 29.38
C MET A 1 -5.93 -14.65 28.16
N SER A 2 -6.23 -15.92 27.94
CA SER A 2 -7.05 -16.39 26.80
C SER A 2 -8.57 -16.40 27.06
N LYS A 3 -9.01 -16.24 28.32
CA LYS A 3 -10.43 -16.25 28.70
C LYS A 3 -11.17 -14.95 28.32
N ASP A 4 -10.46 -13.83 28.16
CA ASP A 4 -11.08 -12.54 27.83
C ASP A 4 -11.59 -12.47 26.38
N LEU A 5 -10.97 -13.16 25.41
CA LEU A 5 -11.45 -13.12 24.02
C LEU A 5 -12.83 -13.77 23.82
N ILE A 6 -13.19 -14.70 24.72
CA ILE A 6 -14.42 -15.49 24.64
C ILE A 6 -15.49 -14.89 25.56
N PHE A 7 -15.13 -14.40 26.75
CA PHE A 7 -16.09 -13.95 27.79
C PHE A 7 -16.15 -12.44 28.02
N ALA A 8 -15.15 -11.64 27.62
CA ALA A 8 -15.18 -10.19 27.81
C ALA A 8 -16.01 -9.52 26.69
N GLN A 9 -17.33 -9.67 26.78
CA GLN A 9 -18.27 -8.86 26.01
C GLN A 9 -18.46 -7.51 26.70
N SER A 10 -17.75 -6.50 26.22
CA SER A 10 -18.15 -5.11 26.47
C SER A 10 -19.19 -4.72 25.42
N SER A 11 -20.24 -4.00 25.82
CA SER A 11 -21.22 -3.42 24.89
C SER A 11 -20.53 -2.60 23.80
N PHE A 12 -19.41 -1.96 24.13
CA PHE A 12 -18.58 -1.23 23.19
C PHE A 12 -18.02 -2.11 22.07
N SER A 13 -17.49 -3.30 22.40
CA SER A 13 -16.93 -4.23 21.42
C SER A 13 -18.00 -4.78 20.47
N ILE A 14 -19.20 -5.07 20.99
CA ILE A 14 -20.33 -5.53 20.17
C ILE A 14 -20.79 -4.41 19.24
N SER A 15 -20.96 -3.18 19.75
CA SER A 15 -21.30 -2.01 18.93
C SER A 15 -20.25 -1.72 17.87
N LEU A 16 -18.96 -1.84 18.20
CA LEU A 16 -17.86 -1.66 17.25
C LEU A 16 -17.94 -2.69 16.11
N VAL A 17 -18.15 -3.97 16.45
CA VAL A 17 -18.26 -5.05 15.44
C VAL A 17 -19.52 -4.89 14.59
N ALA A 18 -20.66 -4.56 15.20
CA ALA A 18 -21.91 -4.32 14.48
C ALA A 18 -21.83 -3.11 13.54
N TYR A 19 -21.23 -2.01 14.00
CA TYR A 19 -21.03 -0.81 13.18
C TYR A 19 -20.09 -1.10 12.01
N SER A 20 -18.99 -1.81 12.27
CA SER A 20 -18.02 -2.19 11.23
C SER A 20 -18.66 -3.11 10.20
N LEU A 21 -19.49 -4.08 10.63
CA LEU A 21 -20.24 -4.94 9.71
C LEU A 21 -21.16 -4.13 8.80
N GLY A 22 -21.87 -3.13 9.33
CA GLY A 22 -22.70 -2.22 8.54
C GLY A 22 -21.89 -1.44 7.50
N TYR A 23 -20.72 -0.93 7.88
CA TYR A 23 -19.80 -0.27 6.96
C TYR A 23 -19.33 -1.21 5.83
N PHE A 24 -18.92 -2.44 6.16
CA PHE A 24 -18.48 -3.42 5.16
C PHE A 24 -19.58 -3.79 4.16
N ILE A 25 -20.84 -3.86 4.62
CA ILE A 25 -21.99 -4.08 3.73
C ILE A 25 -22.15 -2.90 2.77
N ALA A 26 -22.12 -1.67 3.28
CA ALA A 26 -22.26 -0.47 2.45
C ALA A 26 -21.13 -0.37 1.41
N ASP A 27 -19.90 -0.66 1.81
CA ASP A 27 -18.72 -0.64 0.95
C ASP A 27 -18.78 -1.75 -0.13
N SER A 28 -19.24 -2.95 0.24
CA SER A 28 -19.47 -4.05 -0.71
C SER A 28 -20.56 -3.71 -1.75
N VAL A 29 -21.64 -3.08 -1.32
CA VAL A 29 -22.73 -2.63 -2.21
C VAL A 29 -22.23 -1.54 -3.16
N HIS A 30 -21.45 -0.59 -2.66
CA HIS A 30 -20.87 0.47 -3.47
C HIS A 30 -19.92 -0.09 -4.54
N MET A 31 -19.04 -1.03 -4.18
CA MET A 31 -18.16 -1.70 -5.14
C MET A 31 -18.93 -2.53 -6.18
N CYS A 32 -19.99 -3.22 -5.76
CA CYS A 32 -20.84 -4.03 -6.64
C CYS A 32 -21.54 -3.16 -7.70
N TRP A 33 -21.96 -1.95 -7.33
CA TRP A 33 -22.69 -1.05 -8.22
C TRP A 33 -21.80 -0.31 -9.22
N TRP A 34 -20.58 0.09 -8.83
CA TRP A 34 -19.78 1.05 -9.60
C TRP A 34 -18.71 0.44 -10.52
N SER A 35 -18.11 -0.72 -10.18
CA SER A 35 -17.04 -1.29 -11.03
C SER A 35 -16.73 -2.76 -10.77
N LEU A 36 -16.95 -3.62 -11.77
CA LEU A 36 -16.64 -5.06 -11.73
C LEU A 36 -15.28 -5.38 -12.39
N GLU A 37 -14.24 -4.61 -12.07
CA GLU A 37 -12.88 -4.88 -12.57
C GLU A 37 -12.24 -6.04 -11.78
N ARG A 38 -11.33 -6.82 -12.40
CA ARG A 38 -10.70 -7.98 -11.75
C ARG A 38 -10.05 -7.65 -10.40
N SER A 39 -9.41 -6.49 -10.28
CA SER A 39 -8.80 -6.07 -9.01
C SER A 39 -9.83 -5.75 -7.92
N THR A 40 -10.98 -5.19 -8.30
CA THR A 40 -12.08 -4.88 -7.38
C THR A 40 -12.84 -6.14 -6.97
N PHE A 41 -12.95 -7.12 -7.87
CA PHE A 41 -13.58 -8.40 -7.57
C PHE A 41 -12.84 -9.19 -6.48
N GLU A 42 -11.51 -9.20 -6.50
CA GLU A 42 -10.71 -9.83 -5.45
C GLU A 42 -10.94 -9.16 -4.09
N LEU A 43 -11.00 -7.82 -4.05
CA LEU A 43 -11.31 -7.07 -2.84
C LEU A 43 -12.73 -7.36 -2.36
N LEU A 44 -13.68 -7.48 -3.27
CA LEU A 44 -15.06 -7.84 -2.95
C LEU A 44 -15.15 -9.23 -2.29
N VAL A 45 -14.44 -10.23 -2.81
CA VAL A 45 -14.38 -11.57 -2.21
C VAL A 45 -13.78 -11.51 -0.79
N HIS A 46 -12.74 -10.70 -0.58
CA HIS A 46 -12.18 -10.44 0.76
C HIS A 46 -13.23 -9.84 1.71
N HIS A 47 -13.97 -8.82 1.26
CA HIS A 47 -15.01 -8.18 2.05
C HIS A 47 -16.13 -9.18 2.40
N PHE A 48 -16.54 -10.05 1.48
CA PHE A 48 -17.49 -11.12 1.76
C PHE A 48 -16.97 -12.13 2.81
N ALA A 49 -15.70 -12.53 2.74
CA ALA A 49 -15.10 -13.42 3.74
C ALA A 49 -15.04 -12.81 5.14
N VAL A 50 -14.77 -11.50 5.24
CA VAL A 50 -14.75 -10.77 6.51
C VAL A 50 -16.17 -10.55 7.05
N MET A 51 -17.13 -10.18 6.19
CA MET A 51 -18.54 -10.00 6.56
C MET A 51 -19.15 -11.30 7.10
N THR A 52 -18.88 -12.44 6.48
CA THR A 52 -19.36 -13.75 6.94
C THR A 52 -18.77 -14.11 8.31
N CYS A 53 -17.48 -13.81 8.53
CA CYS A 53 -16.83 -14.00 9.83
C CYS A 53 -17.47 -13.15 10.94
N PHE A 54 -17.65 -11.85 10.72
CA PHE A 54 -18.28 -10.97 11.72
C PHE A 54 -19.76 -11.28 11.95
N SER A 55 -20.50 -11.61 10.89
CA SER A 55 -21.90 -12.05 11.03
C SER A 55 -21.98 -13.31 11.90
N SER A 56 -21.10 -14.29 11.69
CA SER A 56 -21.07 -15.50 12.50
C SER A 56 -20.72 -15.25 13.98
N ALA A 57 -19.80 -14.31 14.26
CA ALA A 57 -19.44 -13.93 15.63
C ALA A 57 -20.57 -13.18 16.35
N LEU A 58 -21.30 -12.31 15.64
CA LEU A 58 -22.46 -11.60 16.21
C LEU A 58 -23.63 -12.55 16.48
N VAL A 59 -23.94 -13.46 15.53
CA VAL A 59 -25.02 -14.45 15.70
C VAL A 59 -24.70 -15.43 16.83
N SER A 60 -23.45 -15.86 16.96
CA SER A 60 -23.03 -16.79 18.02
C SER A 60 -22.95 -16.13 19.39
N GLY A 61 -22.96 -14.79 19.47
CA GLY A 61 -22.79 -14.03 20.72
C GLY A 61 -21.46 -14.31 21.45
N THR A 62 -20.55 -15.04 20.82
CA THR A 62 -19.30 -15.55 21.36
C THR A 62 -18.19 -15.19 20.37
N TYR A 63 -16.94 -15.10 20.83
CA TYR A 63 -15.79 -14.71 19.98
C TYR A 63 -15.76 -13.24 19.53
N ILE A 64 -16.47 -12.35 20.23
CA ILE A 64 -16.44 -10.90 19.93
C ILE A 64 -15.02 -10.32 20.06
N GLY A 65 -14.22 -10.78 21.02
CA GLY A 65 -12.82 -10.37 21.13
C GLY A 65 -11.98 -10.79 19.91
N TYR A 66 -12.25 -11.97 19.35
CA TYR A 66 -11.62 -12.43 18.12
C TYR A 66 -12.03 -11.56 16.92
N ALA A 67 -13.32 -11.20 16.83
CA ALA A 67 -13.82 -10.29 15.81
C ALA A 67 -13.17 -8.88 15.92
N VAL A 68 -12.97 -8.35 17.13
CA VAL A 68 -12.29 -7.05 17.33
C VAL A 68 -10.83 -7.09 16.89
N VAL A 69 -10.08 -8.15 17.20
CA VAL A 69 -8.70 -8.29 16.74
C VAL A 69 -8.65 -8.40 15.21
N ALA A 70 -9.57 -9.15 14.60
CA ALA A 70 -9.70 -9.24 13.15
C ALA A 70 -10.05 -7.88 12.52
N LEU A 71 -10.94 -7.09 13.15
CA LEU A 71 -11.23 -5.72 12.73
C LEU A 71 -10.01 -4.80 12.76
N LEU A 72 -9.20 -4.89 13.83
CA LEU A 72 -8.01 -4.07 13.98
C LEU A 72 -7.03 -4.28 12.82
N VAL A 73 -6.88 -5.53 12.37
CA VAL A 73 -6.04 -5.89 11.22
C VAL A 73 -6.56 -5.30 9.91
N GLU A 74 -7.88 -5.19 9.74
CA GLU A 74 -8.49 -4.63 8.54
C GLU A 74 -8.44 -3.09 8.51
N ILE A 75 -8.73 -2.43 9.62
CA ILE A 75 -8.62 -0.97 9.74
C ILE A 75 -7.18 -0.51 9.47
N ASN A 76 -6.19 -1.27 9.95
CA ASN A 76 -4.78 -0.99 9.72
C ASN A 76 -4.45 -0.93 8.21
N SER A 77 -5.16 -1.70 7.38
CA SER A 77 -4.94 -1.76 5.93
C SER A 77 -5.65 -0.65 5.14
N ILE A 78 -6.79 -0.15 5.63
CA ILE A 78 -7.47 1.03 5.09
C ILE A 78 -6.57 2.26 5.26
N PHE A 79 -5.93 2.41 6.43
CA PHE A 79 -4.97 3.48 6.66
C PHE A 79 -3.76 3.42 5.72
N LEU A 80 -3.36 2.22 5.28
CA LEU A 80 -2.32 2.10 4.26
C LEU A 80 -2.80 2.51 2.88
N HIS A 81 -4.02 2.14 2.49
CA HIS A 81 -4.61 2.62 1.24
C HIS A 81 -4.69 4.13 1.26
N MET A 82 -5.17 4.71 2.37
CA MET A 82 -5.19 6.17 2.57
C MET A 82 -3.78 6.78 2.48
N ARG A 83 -2.76 6.18 3.08
CA ARG A 83 -1.37 6.66 2.99
C ARG A 83 -0.79 6.57 1.58
N ARG A 84 -1.10 5.51 0.82
CA ARG A 84 -0.71 5.37 -0.59
C ARG A 84 -1.43 6.40 -1.46
N LEU A 85 -2.72 6.63 -1.21
CA LEU A 85 -3.51 7.67 -1.87
C LEU A 85 -2.95 9.08 -1.58
N LEU A 86 -2.61 9.36 -0.32
CA LEU A 86 -1.96 10.62 0.09
C LEU A 86 -0.59 10.82 -0.56
N LYS A 87 0.14 9.73 -0.86
CA LYS A 87 1.40 9.77 -1.60
C LYS A 87 1.23 10.00 -3.10
N CYS A 88 0.08 9.58 -3.64
CA CYS A 88 -0.31 9.87 -5.02
C CYS A 88 -0.70 11.34 -5.21
N LEU A 89 -1.20 12.00 -4.15
CA LEU A 89 -1.65 13.40 -4.14
C LEU A 89 -0.51 14.44 -3.96
N GLU A 90 0.72 14.11 -4.36
CA GLU A 90 1.86 15.06 -4.48
C GLU A 90 2.18 15.91 -3.23
N PHE A 91 2.70 15.28 -2.16
CA PHE A 91 3.58 16.00 -1.24
C PHE A 91 5.04 15.84 -1.67
N SER A 92 5.69 16.99 -1.95
CA SER A 92 7.06 17.10 -2.45
C SER A 92 8.05 16.20 -1.72
N LYS A 93 8.78 15.44 -2.53
CA LYS A 93 9.83 14.50 -2.15
C LYS A 93 11.08 15.28 -1.78
N ASP A 94 11.40 15.37 -0.49
CA ASP A 94 12.77 15.60 -0.08
C ASP A 94 13.32 14.41 0.72
N SER A 95 14.41 13.85 0.18
CA SER A 95 15.39 12.94 0.79
C SER A 95 14.96 11.50 1.14
N LEU A 96 15.96 10.61 1.14
CA LEU A 96 15.94 9.19 1.50
C LEU A 96 15.17 8.86 2.80
N LEU A 97 14.98 9.85 3.68
CA LEU A 97 14.18 9.75 4.90
C LEU A 97 12.70 9.47 4.61
N SER A 98 12.11 10.09 3.58
CA SER A 98 10.70 9.85 3.21
C SER A 98 10.50 8.41 2.67
N GLN A 99 11.50 7.87 1.98
CA GLN A 99 11.49 6.47 1.53
C GLN A 99 11.65 5.52 2.71
N PHE A 100 12.61 5.76 3.60
CA PHE A 100 12.81 4.91 4.77
C PHE A 100 11.60 4.93 5.71
N VAL A 101 10.99 6.08 5.96
CA VAL A 101 9.74 6.19 6.74
C VAL A 101 8.58 5.48 6.05
N ASN A 102 8.54 5.45 4.71
CA ASN A 102 7.57 4.65 3.98
C ASN A 102 7.78 3.15 4.19
N TYR A 103 9.01 2.68 3.97
CA TYR A 103 9.38 1.27 4.07
C TYR A 103 9.30 0.76 5.51
N ALA A 104 9.67 1.56 6.50
CA ALA A 104 9.55 1.22 7.91
C ALA A 104 8.08 1.14 8.33
N ASN A 105 7.23 2.07 7.88
CA ASN A 105 5.80 2.03 8.15
C ASN A 105 5.07 0.91 7.39
N LEU A 106 5.63 0.45 6.27
CA LEU A 106 5.20 -0.75 5.56
C LEU A 106 5.68 -2.03 6.25
N GLY A 107 6.93 -2.04 6.75
CA GLY A 107 7.54 -3.17 7.44
C GLY A 107 6.87 -3.45 8.77
N THR A 108 6.65 -2.43 9.59
CA THR A 108 5.91 -2.59 10.86
C THR A 108 4.48 -3.03 10.62
N PHE A 109 3.86 -2.59 9.53
CA PHE A 109 2.55 -3.06 9.10
C PHE A 109 2.55 -4.56 8.79
N ILE A 110 3.50 -5.04 7.97
CA ILE A 110 3.64 -6.47 7.60
C ILE A 110 3.83 -7.30 8.86
N VAL A 111 4.75 -6.88 9.72
CA VAL A 111 5.08 -7.60 10.95
C VAL A 111 3.84 -7.67 11.84
N PHE A 112 3.13 -6.56 12.05
CA PHE A 112 1.90 -6.58 12.85
C PHE A 112 0.80 -7.44 12.21
N ARG A 113 0.63 -7.36 10.89
CA ARG A 113 -0.43 -8.10 10.17
C ARG A 113 -0.19 -9.59 10.17
N PHE A 114 0.98 -10.05 9.72
CA PHE A 114 1.29 -11.48 9.65
C PHE A 114 1.45 -12.09 11.04
N LEU A 115 2.07 -11.40 12.00
CA LEU A 115 2.17 -11.92 13.36
C LEU A 115 0.80 -12.04 14.02
N VAL A 116 -0.08 -11.06 13.86
CA VAL A 116 -1.44 -11.14 14.42
C VAL A 116 -2.26 -12.21 13.70
N LEU A 117 -2.18 -12.35 12.36
CA LEU A 117 -2.88 -13.40 11.63
C LEU A 117 -2.37 -14.80 11.98
N CYS A 118 -1.06 -14.99 12.08
CA CYS A 118 -0.46 -16.26 12.52
C CYS A 118 -0.83 -16.56 13.97
N TRP A 119 -0.87 -15.55 14.84
CA TRP A 119 -1.32 -15.70 16.22
C TRP A 119 -2.81 -16.10 16.29
N MET A 120 -3.68 -15.43 15.52
CA MET A 120 -5.10 -15.77 15.40
C MET A 120 -5.30 -17.21 14.88
N THR A 121 -4.53 -17.60 13.85
CA THR A 121 -4.57 -18.97 13.30
C THR A 121 -4.13 -20.00 14.35
N ARG A 122 -3.03 -19.74 15.06
CA ARG A 122 -2.55 -20.61 16.13
C ARG A 122 -3.56 -20.72 17.27
N TRP A 123 -4.18 -19.60 17.65
CA TRP A 123 -5.20 -19.58 18.69
C TRP A 123 -6.42 -20.40 18.29
N LEU A 124 -6.87 -20.29 17.04
CA LEU A 124 -8.00 -21.06 16.51
C LEU A 124 -7.72 -22.56 16.50
N VAL A 125 -6.49 -22.97 16.13
CA VAL A 125 -6.07 -24.39 16.15
C VAL A 125 -5.99 -24.95 17.58
N LEU A 126 -5.53 -24.15 18.54
CA LEU A 126 -5.39 -24.59 19.94
C LEU A 126 -6.73 -24.69 20.67
N ASN A 127 -7.72 -23.87 20.30
CA ASN A 127 -9.05 -23.88 20.92
C ASN A 127 -10.08 -24.69 20.11
N ARG A 128 -9.61 -25.53 19.17
CA ARG A 128 -10.46 -26.33 18.27
C ARG A 128 -11.50 -27.19 18.99
N ASP A 129 -11.15 -27.73 20.15
CA ASP A 129 -12.01 -28.66 20.89
C ASP A 129 -13.15 -27.93 21.64
N GLN A 130 -13.08 -26.60 21.78
CA GLN A 130 -14.10 -25.78 22.43
C GLN A 130 -15.06 -25.09 21.45
N ILE A 131 -14.74 -25.11 20.15
CA ILE A 131 -15.51 -24.44 19.10
C ILE A 131 -16.30 -25.50 18.34
N SER A 132 -17.58 -25.23 18.07
CA SER A 132 -18.37 -26.12 17.24
C SER A 132 -17.80 -26.18 15.82
N LEU A 133 -17.68 -27.41 15.31
CA LEU A 133 -17.14 -27.77 13.99
C LEU A 133 -17.51 -26.80 12.84
N PRO A 134 -18.78 -26.35 12.67
CA PRO A 134 -19.13 -25.41 11.61
C PRO A 134 -18.42 -24.05 11.71
N TYR A 135 -18.28 -23.48 12.91
CA TYR A 135 -17.61 -22.19 13.09
C TYR A 135 -16.10 -22.32 12.99
N TYR A 136 -15.55 -23.47 13.38
CA TYR A 136 -14.14 -23.77 13.16
C TYR A 136 -13.81 -23.80 11.67
N CYS A 137 -14.56 -24.57 10.86
CA CYS A 137 -14.34 -24.66 9.41
C CYS A 137 -14.52 -23.31 8.71
N LEU A 138 -15.55 -22.54 9.10
CA LEU A 138 -15.75 -21.18 8.60
C LEU A 138 -14.57 -20.28 8.96
N GLY A 139 -14.19 -20.26 10.24
CA GLY A 139 -13.08 -19.44 10.74
C GLY A 139 -11.76 -19.76 10.05
N THR A 140 -11.41 -21.04 9.91
CA THR A 140 -10.17 -21.44 9.23
C THR A 140 -10.18 -21.07 7.75
N THR A 141 -11.31 -21.26 7.07
CA THR A 141 -11.43 -20.95 5.64
C THR A 141 -11.35 -19.44 5.39
N CYS A 142 -12.09 -18.64 6.16
CA CYS A 142 -12.04 -17.17 6.04
C CYS A 142 -10.64 -16.64 6.37
N LEU A 143 -9.99 -17.13 7.43
CA LEU A 143 -8.66 -16.67 7.82
C LEU A 143 -7.59 -17.02 6.77
N ALA A 144 -7.69 -18.20 6.15
CA ALA A 144 -6.81 -18.61 5.05
C ALA A 144 -7.01 -17.74 3.80
N LEU A 145 -8.26 -17.45 3.43
CA LEU A 145 -8.58 -16.56 2.31
C LEU A 145 -8.03 -15.15 2.54
N ILE A 146 -8.26 -14.58 3.72
CA ILE A 146 -7.74 -13.26 4.13
C ILE A 146 -6.21 -13.26 4.07
N MET A 147 -5.55 -14.32 4.57
CA MET A 147 -4.09 -14.43 4.51
C MET A 147 -3.56 -14.44 3.07
N PHE A 148 -4.18 -15.22 2.19
CA PHE A 148 -3.80 -15.29 0.78
C PHE A 148 -3.98 -13.94 0.08
N MET A 149 -5.12 -13.28 0.27
CA MET A 149 -5.39 -11.96 -0.31
C MET A 149 -4.41 -10.91 0.20
N ASN A 150 -4.02 -10.97 1.48
CA ASN A 150 -3.01 -10.09 2.05
C ASN A 150 -1.62 -10.26 1.42
N ILE A 151 -1.26 -11.48 1.00
CA ILE A 151 -0.03 -11.74 0.25
C ILE A 151 -0.11 -11.10 -1.14
N VAL A 152 -1.23 -11.26 -1.86
CA VAL A 152 -1.41 -10.66 -3.19
C VAL A 152 -1.35 -9.13 -3.15
N LEU A 153 -2.05 -8.51 -2.20
CA LEU A 153 -2.03 -7.06 -1.97
C LEU A 153 -0.62 -6.55 -1.60
N PHE A 154 0.16 -7.36 -0.88
CA PHE A 154 1.55 -7.05 -0.57
C PHE A 154 2.43 -7.09 -1.83
N MET A 155 2.32 -8.15 -2.63
CA MET A 155 3.10 -8.29 -3.86
C MET A 155 2.79 -7.16 -4.85
N ARG A 156 1.51 -6.78 -5.01
CA ARG A 156 1.12 -5.63 -5.85
C ARG A 156 1.71 -4.32 -5.36
N LEU A 157 1.77 -4.10 -4.04
CA LEU A 157 2.41 -2.91 -3.51
C LEU A 157 3.91 -2.91 -3.82
N VAL A 158 4.60 -4.01 -3.52
CA VAL A 158 6.04 -4.10 -3.74
C VAL A 158 6.36 -3.84 -5.21
N GLN A 159 5.56 -4.39 -6.12
CA GLN A 159 5.68 -4.11 -7.55
C GLN A 159 5.49 -2.62 -7.85
N SER A 160 4.43 -1.98 -7.35
CA SER A 160 4.18 -0.54 -7.57
C SER A 160 5.31 0.35 -7.04
N ASP A 161 5.85 0.04 -5.85
CA ASP A 161 6.95 0.79 -5.22
C ASP A 161 8.28 0.59 -5.98
N VAL A 162 8.56 -0.62 -6.49
CA VAL A 162 9.77 -0.93 -7.29
C VAL A 162 9.69 -0.29 -8.68
N LEU A 163 8.56 -0.43 -9.38
CA LEU A 163 8.32 0.16 -10.70
C LEU A 163 8.43 1.69 -10.66
N SER A 164 7.85 2.32 -9.62
CA SER A 164 7.97 3.77 -9.41
C SER A 164 9.44 4.22 -9.20
N ARG A 165 10.28 3.35 -8.63
CA ARG A 165 11.70 3.64 -8.41
C ARG A 165 12.49 3.58 -9.72
N ASP A 166 12.24 2.58 -10.56
CA ASP A 166 12.94 2.42 -11.84
C ASP A 166 12.62 3.57 -12.81
N SER A 167 11.37 4.04 -12.86
CA SER A 167 10.98 5.21 -13.65
C SER A 167 11.64 6.51 -13.14
N ALA A 168 11.79 6.67 -11.82
CA ALA A 168 12.46 7.83 -11.24
C ALA A 168 13.98 7.84 -11.53
N VAL A 169 14.63 6.68 -11.46
CA VAL A 169 16.06 6.52 -11.81
C VAL A 169 16.29 6.75 -13.30
N GLY A 170 15.41 6.24 -14.16
CA GLY A 170 15.46 6.48 -15.61
C GLY A 170 15.33 7.97 -15.96
N ALA A 171 14.35 8.66 -15.36
CA ALA A 171 14.16 10.09 -15.56
C ALA A 171 15.38 10.90 -15.07
N ALA A 172 15.93 10.59 -13.89
CA ALA A 172 17.14 11.25 -13.38
C ALA A 172 18.37 11.02 -14.26
N THR A 173 18.52 9.81 -14.82
CA THR A 173 19.63 9.45 -15.73
C THR A 173 19.51 10.16 -17.09
N LEU A 174 18.30 10.28 -17.62
CA LEU A 174 18.03 11.05 -18.85
C LEU A 174 18.28 12.55 -18.64
N VAL A 175 17.83 13.11 -17.51
CA VAL A 175 18.08 14.52 -17.16
C VAL A 175 19.58 14.77 -16.99
N ALA A 176 20.30 13.88 -16.29
CA ALA A 176 21.76 13.97 -16.15
C ALA A 176 22.47 13.88 -17.51
N SER A 177 22.03 13.00 -18.41
CA SER A 177 22.60 12.87 -19.76
C SER A 177 22.33 14.12 -20.61
N THR A 178 21.13 14.71 -20.49
CA THR A 178 20.75 15.95 -21.20
C THR A 178 21.58 17.16 -20.74
N HIS A 179 21.95 17.20 -19.46
CA HIS A 179 22.80 18.26 -18.92
C HIS A 179 24.28 18.12 -19.33
N VAL A 180 24.72 16.92 -19.69
CA VAL A 180 26.06 16.66 -20.24
C VAL A 180 26.14 17.06 -21.72
N THR A 181 25.10 16.83 -22.52
CA THR A 181 25.06 17.24 -23.94
C THR A 181 24.97 18.76 -24.12
N THR A 182 24.28 19.48 -23.23
CA THR A 182 24.24 20.95 -23.26
C THR A 182 25.56 21.61 -22.86
N ASN A 183 26.32 21.01 -21.92
CA ASN A 183 27.65 21.50 -21.56
C ASN A 183 28.74 21.19 -22.61
N SER A 184 28.59 20.13 -23.41
CA SER A 184 29.52 19.85 -24.51
C SER A 184 29.32 20.82 -25.69
N SER A 185 28.07 21.25 -25.94
CA SER A 185 27.77 22.28 -26.95
C SER A 185 28.25 23.69 -26.55
N SER A 186 28.26 24.02 -25.26
CA SER A 186 28.79 25.31 -24.78
C SER A 186 30.32 25.35 -24.72
N ALA A 187 31.00 24.19 -24.59
CA ALA A 187 32.45 24.07 -24.70
C ALA A 187 32.94 24.18 -26.16
N PHE A 188 32.20 23.65 -27.14
CA PHE A 188 32.55 23.80 -28.56
C PHE A 188 32.35 25.23 -29.07
N LYS A 189 31.30 25.95 -28.59
CA LYS A 189 31.06 27.35 -28.97
C LYS A 189 32.02 28.35 -28.31
N ARG A 190 32.72 27.98 -27.24
CA ARG A 190 33.77 28.82 -26.63
C ARG A 190 35.12 28.70 -27.34
N LYS A 191 35.37 27.61 -28.10
CA LYS A 191 36.63 27.42 -28.83
C LYS A 191 36.66 28.07 -30.22
N THR A 192 35.52 28.43 -30.80
CA THR A 192 35.43 29.11 -32.10
C THR A 192 35.41 30.64 -32.03
N VAL A 193 35.32 31.24 -30.83
CA VAL A 193 35.32 32.71 -30.68
C VAL A 193 36.72 33.28 -30.38
N HIS A 194 37.72 32.44 -30.10
CA HIS A 194 39.06 32.91 -29.72
C HIS A 194 40.12 32.83 -30.85
N GLN A 195 39.69 32.74 -32.12
CA GLN A 195 40.61 32.69 -33.26
C GLN A 195 40.15 33.59 -34.42
N SER A 196 39.75 34.82 -34.10
CA SER A 196 39.51 35.87 -35.12
C SER A 196 39.76 37.27 -34.55
N HIS A 197 40.94 37.48 -33.98
CA HIS A 197 41.46 38.82 -33.69
C HIS A 197 42.98 38.72 -33.76
N ASP A 198 43.51 38.87 -34.96
CA ASP A 198 44.77 39.57 -35.25
C ASP A 198 45.15 39.33 -36.71
N SER A 199 44.85 40.32 -37.55
CA SER A 199 45.70 40.76 -38.66
C SER A 199 45.07 42.05 -39.21
N GLN A 200 45.49 43.14 -38.58
CA GLN A 200 45.27 44.50 -39.05
C GLN A 200 45.94 44.73 -40.41
N SER A 201 45.25 45.58 -41.19
CA SER A 201 45.80 46.65 -42.04
C SER A 201 46.59 46.29 -43.30
N VAL A 202 46.24 46.93 -44.42
CA VAL A 202 47.02 48.04 -45.03
C VAL A 202 46.41 48.41 -46.41
N SER A 203 46.23 49.73 -46.63
CA SER A 203 46.35 50.46 -47.92
C SER A 203 45.25 50.36 -48.98
N LEU A 204 44.83 51.39 -49.73
CA LEU A 204 45.01 52.86 -49.81
C LEU A 204 44.02 53.36 -50.89
N CYS A 205 43.70 54.66 -50.90
CA CYS A 205 43.14 55.40 -52.04
C CYS A 205 44.04 55.39 -53.29
N ALA A 206 43.45 55.47 -54.50
CA ALA A 206 43.72 56.47 -55.57
C ALA A 206 43.27 55.95 -56.96
N SER A 207 42.70 56.86 -57.78
CA SER A 207 42.78 57.01 -59.25
C SER A 207 42.59 55.77 -60.17
N ASP A 208 41.80 55.77 -61.23
CA ASP A 208 41.31 56.77 -62.19
C ASP A 208 39.94 56.34 -62.76
#